data_AF-A0A955FAP7-F1
#
_entry.id   AF-A0A955FAP7-F1
#
_cell.length_a   1.000
_cell.length_b   1.000
_cell.length_c   1.000
_cell.angle_alpha   90.00
_cell.angle_beta   90.00
_cell.angle_gamma   90.00
#
_symmetry.space_group_name_H-M   'P 1'
#
loop_
_entity.id
_entity.type
_entity.pdbx_description
1 polymer ?
#
loop_
_entity_poly.entity_id
_entity_poly.type
_entity_poly.pdbx_seq_one_letter_code
_entity_poly.pdbx_strand_id
1 'polypeptide(L)'
;FGDPNGAAVLLGLGLSLNRLSLSLLKDYKDAPGDAKAHKRTFLLRYGGTLTARLSLGLAVVGMGMVLVVLASQTLSTQYLVLVVTAGWLLYERSKLFRHQDYVGLNRVFHDCLYYQLIFDTMVVLWLSI
;
A
#
# COMPACT_ATOMS: atom_id res chain seq x y z
N PHE A 1 -6.22 -7.84 -22.73
CA PHE A 1 -5.80 -6.44 -22.54
C PHE A 1 -5.17 -5.92 -23.84
N GLY A 2 -5.99 -5.63 -24.86
CA GLY A 2 -5.51 -5.32 -26.22
C GLY A 2 -5.29 -3.83 -26.53
N ASP A 3 -5.72 -2.92 -25.65
CA ASP A 3 -5.48 -1.48 -25.78
C ASP A 3 -4.35 -1.06 -24.82
N PRO A 4 -3.19 -0.61 -25.31
CA PRO A 4 -2.08 -0.17 -24.47
C PRO A 4 -2.48 0.99 -23.54
N ASN A 5 -3.47 1.81 -23.92
CA ASN A 5 -3.96 2.89 -23.06
C ASN A 5 -4.70 2.35 -21.84
N GLY A 6 -5.48 1.27 -22.00
CA GLY A 6 -6.21 0.65 -20.90
C GLY A 6 -5.29 0.03 -19.85
N ALA A 7 -4.20 -0.61 -20.27
CA ALA A 7 -3.19 -1.16 -19.36
C ALA A 7 -2.44 -0.05 -18.60
N ALA A 8 -2.06 1.03 -19.29
CA ALA A 8 -1.40 2.17 -18.66
C ALA A 8 -2.29 2.87 -17.63
N VAL A 9 -3.57 3.07 -17.95
CA VAL A 9 -4.56 3.65 -17.02
C VAL A 9 -4.73 2.75 -15.79
N LEU A 10 -4.89 1.44 -15.99
CA LEU A 10 -5.08 0.49 -14.89
C LEU A 10 -3.85 0.43 -13.96
N LEU A 11 -2.66 0.46 -14.55
CA LEU A 11 -1.40 0.53 -13.81
C LEU A 11 -1.28 1.83 -13.00
N GLY A 12 -1.57 2.97 -13.63
CA GLY A 12 -1.56 4.28 -12.96
C GLY A 12 -2.56 4.37 -11.81
N LEU A 13 -3.77 3.83 -11.99
CA LEU A 13 -4.77 3.71 -10.93
C LEU A 13 -4.30 2.80 -9.80
N GLY A 14 -3.73 1.63 -10.12
CA GLY A 14 -3.21 0.70 -9.12
C GLY A 14 -2.10 1.30 -8.26
N LEU A 15 -1.13 1.99 -8.89
CA LEU A 15 -0.08 2.72 -8.18
C LEU A 15 -0.64 3.87 -7.33
N SER A 16 -1.62 4.61 -7.85
CA SER A 16 -2.28 5.70 -7.11
C SER A 16 -3.02 5.18 -5.88
N LEU A 17 -3.74 4.06 -5.99
CA LEU A 17 -4.42 3.42 -4.86
C LEU A 17 -3.43 2.94 -3.80
N ASN A 18 -2.28 2.40 -4.19
CA ASN A 18 -1.23 2.02 -3.25
C ASN A 18 -0.66 3.24 -2.50
N ARG A 19 -0.48 4.38 -3.18
CA ARG A 19 -0.05 5.64 -2.55
C ARG A 19 -1.11 6.20 -1.60
N LEU A 20 -2.38 6.20 -2.00
CA LEU A 20 -3.49 6.61 -1.14
C LEU A 20 -3.58 5.73 0.10
N SER A 21 -3.43 4.41 -0.08
CA SER A 21 -3.40 3.44 0.99
C SER A 21 -2.31 3.74 2.04
N LEU A 22 -1.09 4.06 1.61
CA LEU A 22 -0.02 4.50 2.52
C LEU A 22 -0.30 5.87 3.15
N SER A 23 -0.89 6.81 2.40
CA SER A 23 -1.22 8.13 2.93
C SER A 23 -2.24 8.06 4.06
N LEU A 24 -3.08 7.03 4.14
CA LEU A 24 -3.94 6.81 5.31
C LEU A 24 -3.15 6.39 6.55
N LEU A 25 -2.04 5.65 6.36
CA LEU A 25 -1.20 5.18 7.46
C LEU A 25 -0.32 6.28 8.05
N LYS A 26 -0.05 7.36 7.29
CA LYS A 26 0.75 8.49 7.79
C LYS A 26 0.11 9.12 9.04
N ASP A 27 -1.22 9.10 9.13
CA ASP A 27 -1.96 9.63 10.26
C ASP A 27 -1.59 8.92 11.57
N TYR A 28 -1.11 7.66 11.52
CA TYR A 28 -0.63 6.94 12.72
C TYR A 28 0.63 7.57 13.33
N LYS A 29 1.53 8.09 12.49
CA LYS A 29 2.75 8.79 12.93
C LYS A 29 2.41 10.14 13.55
N ASP A 30 1.48 10.87 12.92
CA ASP A 30 1.16 12.25 13.29
C ASP A 30 0.09 12.33 14.39
N ALA A 31 -0.61 11.23 14.69
CA ALA A 31 -1.71 11.16 15.65
C ALA A 31 -1.44 11.83 17.02
N PRO A 32 -0.28 11.60 17.68
CA PRO A 32 0.00 12.22 18.98
C PRO A 32 0.11 13.75 18.90
N GLY A 33 0.65 14.27 17.80
CA GLY A 33 0.76 15.72 17.55
C GLY A 33 -0.57 16.33 17.15
N ASP A 34 -1.31 15.64 16.27
CA ASP A 34 -2.61 16.09 15.78
C ASP A 34 -3.69 16.10 16.87
N ALA A 35 -3.65 15.14 17.80
CA ALA A 35 -4.53 15.12 18.96
C ALA A 35 -4.28 16.33 19.88
N LYS A 36 -3.01 16.68 20.12
CA LYS A 36 -2.62 17.88 20.91
C LYS A 36 -3.02 19.18 20.22
N ALA A 37 -2.97 19.22 18.89
CA ALA A 37 -3.38 20.36 18.08
C ALA A 37 -4.89 20.39 17.80
N HIS A 38 -5.69 19.51 18.41
CA HIS A 38 -7.14 19.40 18.21
C HIS A 38 -7.57 19.24 16.74
N LYS A 39 -6.73 18.63 15.90
CA LYS A 39 -7.08 18.33 14.50
C LYS A 39 -8.06 17.17 14.41
N ARG A 40 -8.84 17.12 13.32
CA ARG A 40 -9.81 16.06 13.03
C ARG A 40 -9.35 15.20 11.85
N THR A 41 -8.23 14.52 11.99
CA THR A 41 -7.73 13.58 10.97
C THR A 41 -8.62 12.35 10.85
N PHE A 42 -8.47 11.58 9.77
CA PHE A 42 -9.29 10.41 9.52
C PHE A 42 -9.14 9.39 10.66
N LEU A 43 -7.90 9.17 11.09
CA LEU A 43 -7.59 8.31 12.23
C LEU A 43 -8.28 8.76 13.53
N LEU A 44 -8.23 10.04 13.85
CA LEU A 44 -8.83 10.57 15.09
C LEU A 44 -10.37 10.55 15.05
N ARG A 45 -10.96 10.65 13.85
CA ARG A 45 -12.42 10.65 13.67
C ARG A 45 -13.03 9.25 13.62
N TYR A 46 -12.37 8.31 12.93
CA TYR A 46 -12.93 6.99 12.63
C TYR A 46 -12.20 5.82 13.31
N GLY A 47 -11.09 6.10 13.99
CA GLY A 47 -10.32 5.13 14.75
C GLY A 47 -9.31 4.32 13.93
N GLY A 48 -8.43 3.62 14.65
CA GLY A 48 -7.35 2.83 14.08
C GLY A 48 -7.85 1.65 13.23
N THR A 49 -8.91 0.96 13.67
CA THR A 49 -9.43 -0.22 12.98
C THR A 49 -9.98 0.10 11.59
N LEU A 50 -10.77 1.18 11.45
CA LEU A 50 -11.32 1.54 10.13
C LEU A 50 -10.21 2.02 9.19
N THR A 51 -9.26 2.80 9.72
CA THR A 51 -8.09 3.27 8.96
C THR A 51 -7.26 2.10 8.43
N ALA A 52 -7.00 1.08 9.26
CA ALA A 52 -6.29 -0.13 8.87
C ALA A 52 -7.07 -0.94 7.80
N ARG A 53 -8.39 -1.11 7.97
CA ARG A 53 -9.23 -1.83 7.00
C ARG A 53 -9.24 -1.16 5.64
N LEU A 54 -9.44 0.16 5.59
CA LEU A 54 -9.45 0.92 4.34
C LEU A 54 -8.08 0.91 3.69
N SER A 55 -7.00 1.10 4.47
CA SER A 55 -5.65 1.04 3.95
C SER A 55 -5.35 -0.34 3.36
N LEU A 56 -5.67 -1.44 4.06
CA LEU A 56 -5.49 -2.79 3.53
C LEU A 56 -6.32 -3.04 2.27
N GLY A 57 -7.61 -2.67 2.27
CA GLY A 57 -8.48 -2.83 1.12
C GLY A 57 -7.96 -2.11 -0.12
N LEU A 58 -7.54 -0.84 0.05
CA LEU A 58 -6.93 -0.06 -1.04
C LEU A 58 -5.61 -0.66 -1.52
N ALA A 59 -4.80 -1.22 -0.62
CA ALA A 59 -3.55 -1.90 -0.98
C ALA A 59 -3.80 -3.19 -1.78
N VAL A 60 -4.77 -4.02 -1.36
CA VAL A 60 -5.13 -5.25 -2.06
C VAL A 60 -5.63 -4.93 -3.47
N VAL A 61 -6.54 -3.95 -3.60
CA VAL A 61 -7.07 -3.55 -4.91
C VAL A 61 -5.96 -2.94 -5.77
N GLY A 62 -5.16 -2.02 -5.22
CA GLY A 62 -4.07 -1.36 -5.93
C GLY A 62 -3.01 -2.34 -6.44
N MET A 63 -2.52 -3.24 -5.57
CA MET A 63 -1.57 -4.29 -5.96
C MET A 63 -2.19 -5.30 -6.93
N GLY A 64 -3.46 -5.68 -6.75
CA GLY A 64 -4.15 -6.56 -7.68
C GLY A 64 -4.21 -5.99 -9.09
N MET A 65 -4.52 -4.69 -9.22
CA MET A 65 -4.52 -4.00 -10.52
C MET A 65 -3.13 -4.01 -11.18
N VAL A 66 -2.08 -3.70 -10.41
CA VAL A 66 -0.69 -3.73 -10.91
C VAL A 66 -0.30 -5.14 -11.35
N LEU A 67 -0.56 -6.15 -10.52
CA LEU A 67 -0.22 -7.55 -10.78
C LEU A 67 -0.93 -8.08 -12.03
N VAL A 68 -2.21 -7.77 -12.22
CA VAL A 68 -2.97 -8.19 -13.41
C VAL A 68 -2.38 -7.60 -14.70
N VAL A 69 -1.97 -6.32 -14.67
CA VAL A 69 -1.31 -5.68 -15.83
C VAL A 69 0.02 -6.37 -16.13
N LEU A 70 0.87 -6.57 -15.12
CA LEU A 70 2.19 -7.18 -15.31
C LEU A 70 2.10 -8.67 -15.74
N ALA A 71 1.14 -9.42 -15.18
CA ALA A 71 0.89 -10.81 -15.56
C ALA A 71 0.49 -10.96 -17.03
N SER A 72 -0.18 -9.93 -17.59
CA SER A 72 -0.57 -9.93 -19.00
C SER A 72 0.60 -9.72 -19.98
N GLN A 73 1.76 -9.28 -19.48
CA GLN A 73 2.98 -9.07 -20.27
C GLN A 73 3.85 -10.32 -20.30
N THR A 74 4.23 -10.85 -19.13
CA THR A 74 5.04 -12.07 -19.03
C THR A 74 4.97 -12.71 -17.64
N LEU A 75 4.97 -14.05 -17.58
CA LEU A 75 5.07 -14.82 -16.36
C LEU A 75 6.52 -15.29 -16.14
N SER A 76 7.36 -14.37 -15.68
CA SER A 76 8.79 -14.62 -15.43
C SER A 76 9.08 -14.87 -13.94
N THR A 77 10.30 -15.30 -13.60
CA THR A 77 10.75 -15.40 -12.20
C THR A 77 10.61 -14.07 -11.46
N GLN A 78 10.82 -12.94 -12.15
CA GLN A 78 10.64 -11.61 -11.57
C GLN A 78 9.18 -11.39 -11.12
N TYR A 79 8.19 -11.96 -11.83
CA TYR A 79 6.78 -11.80 -11.50
C TYR A 79 6.46 -12.50 -10.17
N LEU A 80 7.03 -13.70 -9.99
CA LEU A 80 6.90 -14.44 -8.73
C LEU A 80 7.51 -13.67 -7.56
N VAL A 81 8.69 -13.07 -7.74
CA VAL A 81 9.29 -12.23 -6.68
C VAL A 81 8.37 -11.05 -6.37
N LEU A 82 7.77 -10.41 -7.38
CA LEU A 82 6.87 -9.26 -7.19
C LEU A 82 5.58 -9.66 -6.46
N VAL A 83 5.01 -10.82 -6.76
CA VAL A 83 3.85 -11.41 -6.04
C VAL A 83 4.21 -11.70 -4.58
N VAL A 84 5.39 -12.30 -4.32
CA VAL A 84 5.86 -12.58 -2.96
C VAL A 84 6.06 -11.28 -2.18
N THR A 85 6.67 -10.25 -2.78
CA THR A 85 6.82 -8.92 -2.16
C THR A 85 5.47 -8.28 -1.85
N ALA A 86 4.50 -8.36 -2.76
CA ALA A 86 3.14 -7.88 -2.51
C ALA A 86 2.48 -8.63 -1.35
N GLY A 87 2.59 -9.96 -1.32
CA GLY A 87 2.08 -10.78 -0.22
C GLY A 87 2.72 -10.44 1.12
N TRP A 88 4.04 -10.20 1.14
CA TRP A 88 4.77 -9.78 2.33
C TRP A 88 4.32 -8.41 2.83
N LEU A 89 4.14 -7.45 1.92
CA LEU A 89 3.64 -6.12 2.26
C LEU A 89 2.21 -6.17 2.82
N LEU A 90 1.32 -7.01 2.28
CA LEU A 90 -0.01 -7.24 2.83
C LEU A 90 0.05 -7.89 4.21
N TYR A 91 1.00 -8.81 4.43
CA TYR A 91 1.26 -9.40 5.74
C TYR A 91 1.71 -8.35 6.76
N GLU A 92 2.66 -7.47 6.41
CA GLU A 92 3.07 -6.36 7.28
C GLU A 92 1.90 -5.43 7.61
N ARG A 93 1.09 -5.09 6.61
CA ARG A 93 -0.13 -4.29 6.82
C ARG A 93 -1.14 -4.97 7.75
N SER A 94 -1.24 -6.29 7.74
CA SER A 94 -2.12 -7.03 8.65
C SER A 94 -1.73 -6.88 10.13
N LYS A 95 -0.46 -6.55 10.43
CA LYS A 95 -0.01 -6.29 11.80
C LYS A 95 -0.65 -5.04 12.40
N LEU A 96 -1.18 -4.12 11.57
CA LEU A 96 -1.94 -2.95 12.04
C LEU A 96 -3.15 -3.34 12.89
N PHE A 97 -3.74 -4.53 12.69
CA PHE A 97 -4.87 -4.99 13.51
C PHE A 97 -4.46 -5.50 14.89
N ARG A 98 -3.18 -5.74 15.13
CA ARG A 98 -2.65 -6.27 16.40
C ARG A 98 -2.17 -5.18 17.34
N HIS A 99 -1.88 -3.99 16.81
CA HIS A 99 -1.37 -2.86 17.59
C HIS A 99 -2.47 -1.84 17.86
N GLN A 100 -2.57 -1.39 19.11
CA GLN A 100 -3.49 -0.32 19.52
C GLN A 100 -2.74 0.93 19.99
N ASP A 101 -1.44 0.81 20.26
CA ASP A 101 -0.57 1.91 20.68
C ASP A 101 0.08 2.61 19.48
N TYR A 102 0.27 3.94 19.59
CA TYR A 102 0.84 4.74 18.50
C TYR A 102 2.28 4.35 18.15
N VAL A 103 3.06 3.85 19.10
CA VAL A 103 4.46 3.46 18.87
C VAL A 103 4.53 2.22 17.97
N GLY A 104 3.73 1.19 18.28
CA GLY A 104 3.59 -0.01 17.45
C GLY A 104 3.03 0.31 16.07
N LEU A 105 1.99 1.13 15.99
CA LEU A 105 1.41 1.56 14.71
C LEU A 105 2.41 2.34 13.84
N ASN A 106 3.21 3.22 14.45
CA ASN A 106 4.27 3.94 13.73
C ASN A 106 5.37 3.00 13.19
N ARG A 107 5.77 1.98 13.98
CA ARG A 107 6.72 0.97 13.51
C ARG A 107 6.17 0.21 12.29
N VAL A 108 4.94 -0.28 12.39
CA VAL A 108 4.29 -1.00 11.27
C VAL A 108 4.14 -0.09 10.04
N PHE A 109 3.85 1.21 10.22
CA PHE A 109 3.84 2.17 9.11
C PHE A 109 5.19 2.25 8.40
N HIS A 110 6.29 2.36 9.14
CA HIS A 110 7.64 2.42 8.56
C HIS A 110 8.01 1.11 7.84
N ASP A 111 7.65 -0.04 8.39
CA ASP A 111 7.82 -1.33 7.72
C ASP A 111 7.02 -1.37 6.41
N CYS A 112 5.75 -0.96 6.43
CA CYS A 112 4.91 -0.87 5.23
C CYS A 112 5.48 0.09 4.19
N LEU A 113 6.02 1.23 4.60
CA LEU A 113 6.67 2.20 3.71
C LEU A 113 7.88 1.58 3.02
N TYR A 114 8.73 0.89 3.78
CA TYR A 114 9.94 0.24 3.28
C TYR A 114 9.61 -0.83 2.24
N TYR A 115 8.69 -1.76 2.55
CA TYR A 115 8.29 -2.80 1.61
C TYR A 115 7.50 -2.27 0.41
N GLN A 116 6.73 -1.18 0.57
CA GLN A 116 6.11 -0.51 -0.57
C GLN A 116 7.17 0.09 -1.50
N LEU A 117 8.22 0.72 -0.96
CA LEU A 117 9.30 1.26 -1.80
C LEU A 117 10.03 0.16 -2.58
N ILE A 118 10.27 -1.00 -1.95
CA ILE A 118 10.82 -2.18 -2.64
C ILE A 118 9.87 -2.61 -3.77
N PHE A 119 8.58 -2.77 -3.47
CA PHE A 119 7.56 -3.14 -4.47
C PHE A 119 7.52 -2.15 -5.63
N ASP A 120 7.45 -0.85 -5.35
CA ASP A 120 7.41 0.21 -6.36
C ASP A 120 8.68 0.21 -7.23
N THR A 121 9.85 0.00 -6.62
CA THR A 121 11.13 -0.11 -7.34
C THR A 121 11.12 -1.30 -8.29
N MET A 122 10.62 -2.46 -7.84
CA MET A 122 10.50 -3.64 -8.69
C MET A 122 9.55 -3.40 -9.87
N VAL A 123 8.42 -2.72 -9.65
CA VAL A 123 7.49 -2.34 -10.72
C VAL A 123 8.16 -1.41 -11.73
N VAL A 124 8.89 -0.38 -11.26
CA VAL A 124 9.60 0.55 -12.15
C VAL A 124 10.69 -0.16 -12.97
N LEU A 125 11.47 -1.04 -12.33
CA LEU A 125 12.48 -1.84 -13.01
C LEU A 125 11.86 -2.75 -14.08
N TRP A 126 10.71 -3.36 -13.77
CA TRP A 126 9.97 -4.17 -14.74
C TRP A 126 9.57 -3.36 -15.98
N LEU A 127 9.03 -2.15 -15.78
CA LEU A 127 8.59 -1.28 -16.88
C LEU A 127 9.75 -0.71 -17.70
N SER A 128 10.99 -0.85 -17.22
CA SER A 128 12.20 -0.35 -17.89
C SER A 128 12.87 -1.41 -18.78
N ILE A 129 12.39 -2.65 -18.75
CA ILE A 129 12.86 -3.79 -19.57
C ILE A 129 11.92 -3.96 -20.77
#